data_AF-A0A7X1GK32-F1
#
_entry.id   AF-A0A7X1GK32-F1
#
_cell.length_a   1.000
_cell.length_b   1.000
_cell.length_c   1.000
_cell.angle_alpha   90.00
_cell.angle_beta   90.00
_cell.angle_gamma   90.00
#
_symmetry.space_group_name_H-M   'P 1'
#
loop_
_entity.id
_entity.type
_entity.pdbx_description
1 polymer ?
#
loop_
_entity_poly.entity_id
_entity_poly.type
_entity_poly.pdbx_seq_one_letter_code
_entity_poly.pdbx_strand_id
1 'polypeptide(L)' 'MIFNLTEYEKAQEEMRILEERLERLQQTHPIGSKGFTKAGIRKMIARLHEELAIFEGSEEARHSVSS' A
#
# COMPACT_ATOMS: atom_id res chain seq x y z
N MET A 1 -3.94 3.88 9.32
CA MET A 1 -5.40 3.75 9.17
C MET A 1 -5.85 5.01 8.45
N ILE A 2 -6.62 4.85 7.38
CA ILE A 2 -7.03 5.92 6.47
C ILE A 2 -8.48 6.31 6.80
N PHE A 3 -8.72 7.59 7.07
CA PHE A 3 -10.03 8.10 7.49
C PHE A 3 -10.58 9.20 6.59
N ASN A 4 -9.76 9.76 5.71
CA ASN A 4 -10.14 10.85 4.83
C ASN A 4 -9.37 10.78 3.50
N LEU A 5 -9.83 11.58 2.53
CA LEU A 5 -9.28 11.61 1.18
C LEU A 5 -7.79 12.01 1.16
N THR A 6 -7.36 12.94 2.01
CA THR A 6 -5.95 13.36 2.07
C THR A 6 -5.03 12.22 2.53
N GLU A 7 -5.48 11.42 3.49
CA GLU A 7 -4.74 10.23 3.94
C GLU A 7 -4.75 9.13 2.88
N TYR A 8 -5.86 8.98 2.14
CA TYR A 8 -5.99 8.05 1.03
C TYR A 8 -5.00 8.38 -0.09
N GLU A 9 -4.94 9.63 -0.54
CA GLU A 9 -3.99 10.10 -1.56
C GLU A 9 -2.54 9.89 -1.14
N LYS A 10 -2.21 10.19 0.13
CA LYS A 10 -0.87 9.94 0.68
C LYS A 10 -0.53 8.45 0.70
N ALA A 11 -1.47 7.60 1.08
CA ALA A 11 -1.27 6.16 1.11
C ALA A 11 -1.05 5.58 -0.30
N GLN A 12 -1.76 6.10 -1.31
CA GLN A 12 -1.53 5.75 -2.71
C GLN A 12 -0.13 6.14 -3.19
N GLU A 13 0.33 7.35 -2.85
CA GLU A 13 1.68 7.80 -3.23
C GLU A 13 2.76 6.98 -2.50
N GLU A 14 2.57 6.70 -1.20
CA GLU A 14 3.49 5.84 -0.44
C GLU A 14 3.58 4.43 -1.05
N MET A 15 2.44 3.86 -1.44
CA MET A 15 2.36 2.55 -2.10
C MET A 15 3.19 2.54 -3.40
N ARG A 16 2.99 3.54 -4.27
CA ARG A 16 3.74 3.70 -5.51
C ARG A 16 5.25 3.76 -5.28
N ILE A 17 5.70 4.54 -4.30
CA ILE A 17 7.12 4.67 -3.94
C ILE A 17 7.69 3.33 -3.45
N LEU A 18 6.93 2.60 -2.63
CA LEU A 18 7.35 1.30 -2.11
C LEU A 18 7.45 0.24 -3.21
N GLU A 19 6.54 0.24 -4.17
CA GLU A 19 6.58 -0.64 -5.35
C GLU A 19 7.82 -0.37 -6.21
N GLU A 20 8.09 0.90 -6.56
CA GLU A 20 9.29 1.28 -7.33
C GLU A 20 10.57 0.89 -6.58
N ARG A 21 10.58 1.07 -5.25
CA ARG A 21 11.72 0.65 -4.42
C ARG A 21 11.89 -0.88 -4.42
N LEU A 22 10.79 -1.63 -4.35
CA LEU A 22 10.83 -3.10 -4.40
C LEU A 22 11.36 -3.59 -5.76
N GLU A 23 10.89 -2.99 -6.85
CA GLU A 23 11.33 -3.31 -8.21
C GLU A 23 12.85 -3.10 -8.36
N ARG A 24 13.35 -1.93 -7.97
CA ARG A 24 14.80 -1.64 -7.98
C ARG A 24 15.60 -2.62 -7.12
N LEU A 25 15.08 -3.01 -5.95
CA LEU A 25 15.75 -4.01 -5.11
C LEU A 25 15.72 -5.42 -5.71
N GLN A 26 14.68 -5.77 -6.47
CA GLN A 26 14.61 -7.04 -7.18
C GLN A 26 15.59 -7.11 -8.35
N GLN A 27 15.77 -5.99 -9.08
CA GLN A 27 16.74 -5.89 -10.17
C GLN A 27 18.19 -5.95 -9.67
N THR A 28 18.50 -5.23 -8.59
CA THR A 28 19.89 -5.10 -8.07
C THR A 28 20.37 -6.31 -7.28
N HIS A 29 19.45 -7.11 -6.74
CA HIS A 29 19.79 -8.26 -5.92
C HIS A 29 19.00 -9.49 -6.39
N PRO A 30 19.59 -10.40 -7.17
CA PRO A 30 18.90 -11.61 -7.62
C PRO A 30 18.50 -12.53 -6.45
N ILE A 31 17.60 -13.46 -6.76
CA ILE A 31 17.00 -14.41 -5.81
C ILE A 31 18.11 -15.15 -5.03
N GLY A 32 18.05 -15.09 -3.70
CA GLY A 32 19.02 -15.73 -2.81
C GLY A 32 19.82 -14.78 -1.91
N SER A 33 19.79 -13.46 -2.19
CA SER A 33 20.32 -12.49 -1.23
C SER A 33 19.39 -12.36 -0.02
N LYS A 34 19.87 -12.73 1.17
CA LYS A 34 19.16 -12.48 2.42
C LYS A 34 19.15 -10.96 2.67
N GLY A 35 18.03 -10.31 2.39
CA GLY A 35 17.88 -8.87 2.55
C GLY A 35 16.62 -8.53 3.35
N PHE A 36 16.83 -7.97 4.54
CA PHE A 36 15.81 -7.48 5.48
C PHE A 36 14.85 -6.43 4.84
N THR A 37 15.15 -5.94 3.64
CA THR A 37 14.45 -4.86 2.95
C THR A 37 13.33 -5.34 2.02
N LYS A 38 13.46 -6.45 1.29
CA LYS A 38 12.42 -6.91 0.35
C LYS A 38 11.16 -7.41 1.06
N ALA A 39 11.36 -8.24 2.10
CA ALA A 39 10.26 -8.76 2.90
C ALA A 39 9.56 -7.63 3.69
N GLY A 40 10.32 -6.66 4.22
CA GLY A 40 9.78 -5.48 4.88
C GLY A 40 8.92 -4.64 3.94
N ILE A 41 9.42 -4.33 2.74
CA ILE A 41 8.67 -3.54 1.75
C ILE A 41 7.39 -4.25 1.31
N ARG A 42 7.43 -5.56 1.05
CA ARG A 42 6.22 -6.34 0.73
C ARG A 42 5.18 -6.29 1.85
N LYS A 43 5.61 -6.36 3.12
CA LYS A 43 4.70 -6.23 4.27
C LYS A 43 4.07 -4.84 4.37
N MET A 44 4.84 -3.79 4.09
CA MET A 44 4.33 -2.41 4.08
C MET A 44 3.32 -2.21 2.94
N ILE A 45 3.61 -2.70 1.72
CA ILE A 45 2.67 -2.67 0.59
C ILE A 45 1.37 -3.41 0.96
N ALA A 46 1.47 -4.63 1.50
CA ALA A 46 0.30 -5.42 1.89
C ALA A 46 -0.57 -4.69 2.93
N ARG A 47 0.04 -4.02 3.91
CA ARG A 47 -0.67 -3.21 4.89
C ARG A 47 -1.38 -2.02 4.23
N LEU A 48 -0.73 -1.32 3.30
CA LEU A 48 -1.36 -0.19 2.60
C LEU A 48 -2.56 -0.64 1.76
N HIS A 49 -2.47 -1.78 1.07
CA HIS A 49 -3.61 -2.36 0.36
C HIS A 49 -4.80 -2.63 1.29
N GLU A 50 -4.54 -3.19 2.47
CA GLU A 50 -5.57 -3.45 3.47
C GLU A 50 -6.22 -2.15 3.96
N GLU A 51 -5.41 -1.13 4.30
CA GLU A 51 -5.92 0.15 4.76
C GLU A 51 -6.74 0.89 3.68
N LEU A 52 -6.31 0.83 2.41
CA LEU A 52 -7.04 1.41 1.27
C LEU A 52 -8.37 0.71 1.04
N ALA A 53 -8.39 -0.63 1.03
CA ALA A 53 -9.60 -1.42 0.84
C ALA A 53 -10.64 -1.18 1.96
N ILE A 54 -10.19 -1.01 3.20
CA ILE A 54 -11.07 -0.67 4.33
C ILE A 54 -11.72 0.71 4.12
N PHE A 55 -10.94 1.69 3.69
CA PHE A 55 -11.47 3.03 3.42
C PHE A 55 -12.48 3.02 2.27
N GLU A 56 -12.14 2.39 1.14
CA GLU A 56 -13.01 2.27 -0.03
C GLU A 56 -14.35 1.61 0.32
N GLY A 57 -14.32 0.46 1.01
CA GLY A 57 -15.54 -0.21 1.45
C GLY A 57 -16.37 0.61 2.45
N SER A 58 -15.71 1.45 3.26
CA SER A 58 -16.41 2.36 4.18
C SER A 58 -17.11 3.50 3.45
N GLU A 59 -16.48 4.08 2.41
CA GLU A 59 -17.08 5.13 1.60
C GLU A 59 -18.23 4.59 0.74
N GLU A 60 -18.07 3.40 0.15
CA GLU A 60 -19.16 2.70 -0.56
C GLU A 60 -20.40 2.53 0.33
N ALA A 61 -20.22 2.11 1.59
CA ALA A 61 -21.31 1.97 2.54
C ALA A 61 -22.00 3.31 2.86
N ARG A 62 -21.24 4.41 3.01
CA ARG A 62 -21.80 5.75 3.27
C ARG A 62 -22.63 6.26 2.09
N HIS A 63 -22.16 6.05 0.86
CA HIS A 63 -22.90 6.43 -0.34
C HIS A 63 -24.18 5.61 -0.53
N SER A 64 -24.13 4.32 -0.18
CA SER A 64 -25.28 3.41 -0.27
C SER A 64 -26.42 3.77 0.69
N VAL A 65 -26.11 4.28 1.89
CA VAL A 65 -27.11 4.68 2.90
C VAL A 65 -27.69 6.07 2.61
N SER A 66 -27.01 6.89 1.81
CA SER A 66 -27.44 8.24 1.45
C SER A 66 -28.26 8.30 0.14
N SER A 67 -28.59 7.14 -0.45
CA SER A 67 -29.34 7.01 -1.71
C SER A 67 -30.79 6.59 -1.47
#